data_AF-A0A132BVS2-F1
#
_entry.id   AF-A0A132BVS2-F1
#
_cell.length_a   1.000
_cell.length_b   1.000
_cell.length_c   1.000
_cell.angle_alpha   90.00
_cell.angle_beta   90.00
_cell.angle_gamma   90.00
#
_symmetry.space_group_name_H-M   'P 1'
#
loop_
_entity.id
_entity.type
_entity.pdbx_description
1 polymer ?
#
loop_
_entity_poly.entity_id
_entity_poly.type
_entity_poly.pdbx_seq_one_letter_code
_entity_poly.pdbx_strand_id
1 'polypeptide(L)'
;MALPSSRPALSLFDLQGLLFGVLMCSLGLVFLKSAGLVTGQTAGMALLLSYVLPVDFGVLFFGIGVPFLVLAWIKRGPAFALRTVAVVVGISAGAQTLPQYVAFDLLHPAAAALLGGLCNGAGLIAIFRHNASAGGMTIVGIIIEQRTGFKAGWFQLLVDAAVFAAAALVLTPAQLIYSFMGALVTNLIIVWNFDVAQSGTGRPGYGRGAAMPKATSPDARTGRPRG
;
A
#
# COMPACT_ATOMS: atom_id res chain seq x y z
N MET A 1 -15.06 -30.39 -9.65
CA MET A 1 -14.07 -30.71 -8.60
C MET A 1 -12.78 -29.96 -8.96
N ALA A 2 -12.58 -28.75 -8.42
CA ALA A 2 -11.38 -27.96 -8.71
C ALA A 2 -10.23 -28.47 -7.83
N LEU A 3 -9.10 -28.80 -8.42
CA LEU A 3 -7.92 -29.27 -7.68
C LEU A 3 -7.51 -28.22 -6.64
N PRO A 4 -7.20 -28.60 -5.38
CA PRO A 4 -6.61 -27.68 -4.42
C PRO A 4 -5.30 -27.16 -5.01
N SER A 5 -5.19 -25.85 -5.20
CA SER A 5 -3.97 -25.23 -5.70
C SER A 5 -2.86 -25.42 -4.66
N SER A 6 -2.03 -26.44 -4.85
CA SER A 6 -0.88 -26.80 -4.02
C SER A 6 0.27 -25.80 -4.22
N ARG A 7 0.02 -24.52 -3.92
CA ARG A 7 1.07 -23.52 -3.74
C ARG A 7 1.18 -23.22 -2.23
N PRO A 8 2.39 -23.21 -1.65
CA PRO A 8 2.55 -22.87 -0.25
C PRO A 8 1.98 -21.48 0.05
N ALA A 9 1.51 -21.28 1.29
CA ALA A 9 0.91 -20.01 1.72
C ALA A 9 1.87 -18.81 1.61
N LEU A 10 3.18 -19.06 1.53
CA LEU A 10 4.23 -18.09 1.23
C LEU A 10 5.26 -18.75 0.28
N SER A 11 5.39 -18.23 -0.94
CA SER A 11 6.46 -18.66 -1.86
C SER A 11 7.74 -17.86 -1.61
N LEU A 12 8.92 -18.36 -2.01
CA LEU A 12 10.16 -17.58 -1.96
C LEU A 12 10.04 -16.26 -2.74
N PHE A 13 9.29 -16.29 -3.85
CA PHE A 13 8.94 -15.11 -4.63
C PHE A 13 8.11 -14.09 -3.82
N ASP A 14 7.15 -14.55 -3.02
CA ASP A 14 6.38 -13.68 -2.12
C ASP A 14 7.23 -13.12 -1.00
N LEU A 15 8.08 -13.96 -0.39
CA LEU A 15 8.93 -13.56 0.73
C LEU A 15 9.90 -12.45 0.31
N GLN A 16 10.65 -12.63 -0.78
CA GLN A 16 11.63 -11.62 -1.21
C GLN A 16 10.97 -10.27 -1.53
N GLY A 17 9.78 -10.28 -2.15
CA GLY A 17 9.10 -9.06 -2.54
C GLY A 17 8.46 -8.34 -1.37
N LEU A 18 7.93 -9.08 -0.38
CA LEU A 18 7.46 -8.51 0.87
C LEU A 18 8.61 -7.93 1.70
N LEU A 19 9.74 -8.62 1.78
CA LEU A 19 10.94 -8.11 2.47
C LEU A 19 11.46 -6.84 1.81
N PHE A 20 11.60 -6.82 0.48
CA PHE A 20 11.96 -5.63 -0.26
C PHE A 20 10.98 -4.49 0.01
N GLY A 21 9.68 -4.77 -0.04
CA GLY A 21 8.63 -3.79 0.20
C GLY A 21 8.69 -3.19 1.61
N VAL A 22 8.85 -4.04 2.63
CA VAL A 22 9.02 -3.64 4.03
C VAL A 22 10.24 -2.75 4.20
N LEU A 23 11.40 -3.15 3.66
CA LEU A 23 12.63 -2.38 3.77
C LEU A 23 12.51 -1.02 3.08
N MET A 24 11.95 -0.97 1.86
CA MET A 24 11.76 0.27 1.12
C MET A 24 10.77 1.21 1.82
N CYS A 25 9.64 0.73 2.30
CA CYS A 25 8.70 1.55 3.07
C CYS A 25 9.34 2.05 4.38
N SER A 26 10.08 1.19 5.09
CA SER A 26 10.75 1.60 6.32
C SER A 26 11.81 2.67 6.06
N LEU A 27 12.63 2.50 5.02
CA LEU A 27 13.62 3.50 4.62
C LEU A 27 12.96 4.81 4.17
N GLY A 28 11.84 4.71 3.44
CA GLY A 28 11.04 5.88 3.05
C GLY A 28 10.54 6.66 4.25
N LEU A 29 10.09 5.97 5.30
CA LEU A 29 9.69 6.59 6.57
C LEU A 29 10.87 7.21 7.31
N VAL A 30 12.06 6.61 7.28
CA VAL A 30 13.27 7.21 7.87
C VAL A 30 13.60 8.54 7.19
N PHE A 31 13.57 8.59 5.85
CA PHE A 31 13.78 9.85 5.11
C PHE A 31 12.76 10.91 5.53
N LEU A 32 11.46 10.60 5.50
CA LEU A 32 10.42 11.56 5.88
C LEU A 32 10.57 12.03 7.33
N LYS A 33 10.76 11.10 8.27
CA LYS A 33 10.88 11.41 9.70
C LYS A 33 12.11 12.28 10.00
N SER A 34 13.23 12.05 9.31
CA SER A 34 14.46 12.83 9.51
C SER A 34 14.31 14.32 9.16
N ALA A 35 13.37 14.67 8.29
CA ALA A 35 13.03 16.04 7.94
C ALA A 35 11.74 16.55 8.63
N GLY A 36 11.17 15.80 9.58
CA GLY A 36 9.92 16.13 10.26
C GLY A 36 8.70 16.16 9.33
N LEU A 37 8.75 15.37 8.26
CA LEU A 37 7.68 15.28 7.25
C LEU A 37 6.67 14.19 7.61
N VAL A 38 5.48 14.29 7.04
CA VAL A 38 4.43 13.28 7.12
C VAL A 38 4.10 12.73 5.73
N THR A 39 3.33 11.65 5.70
CA THR A 39 2.74 11.07 4.48
C THR A 39 1.23 10.94 4.65
N GLY A 40 0.55 10.29 3.71
CA GLY A 40 -0.88 9.98 3.79
C GLY A 40 -1.21 8.73 4.60
N GLN A 41 -2.51 8.48 4.77
CA GLN A 41 -3.09 7.26 5.31
C GLN A 41 -2.60 6.90 6.72
N THR A 42 -2.60 5.61 7.07
CA THR A 42 -2.24 5.10 8.41
C THR A 42 -0.80 5.44 8.81
N ALA A 43 0.13 5.43 7.85
CA ALA A 43 1.52 5.83 8.10
C ALA A 43 1.62 7.31 8.43
N GLY A 44 0.87 8.17 7.72
CA GLY A 44 0.75 9.59 8.00
C GLY A 44 0.23 9.88 9.40
N MET A 45 -0.87 9.21 9.78
CA MET A 45 -1.44 9.32 11.13
C MET A 45 -0.43 8.92 12.21
N ALA A 46 0.29 7.81 12.01
CA ALA A 46 1.30 7.34 12.96
C ALA A 46 2.50 8.29 13.07
N LEU A 47 2.99 8.84 11.94
CA LEU A 47 4.07 9.84 11.96
C LEU A 47 3.64 11.10 12.70
N LEU A 48 2.46 11.63 12.36
CA LEU A 48 1.93 12.83 13.00
C LEU A 48 1.76 12.64 14.51
N LEU A 49 1.18 11.51 14.93
CA LEU A 49 1.04 11.18 16.35
C LEU A 49 2.39 11.02 17.04
N SER A 50 3.41 10.49 16.36
CA SER A 50 4.76 10.37 16.93
C SER A 50 5.47 11.72 17.15
N TYR A 51 4.98 12.81 16.56
CA TYR A 51 5.50 14.16 16.79
C TYR A 51 4.83 14.86 17.98
N VAL A 52 3.66 14.39 18.42
CA VAL A 52 2.90 15.00 19.51
C VAL A 52 2.82 14.14 20.77
N LEU A 53 2.98 12.82 20.64
CA LEU A 53 3.00 11.86 21.74
C LEU A 53 4.42 11.38 22.01
N PRO A 54 4.77 11.09 23.28
CA PRO A 54 6.04 10.44 23.65
C PRO A 54 5.99 8.92 23.37
N VAL A 55 5.53 8.54 22.17
CA VAL A 55 5.36 7.15 21.75
C VAL A 55 6.02 6.97 20.39
N ASP A 56 6.78 5.90 20.25
CA ASP A 56 7.48 5.59 19.00
C ASP A 56 6.50 5.32 17.85
N PHE A 57 6.90 5.76 16.65
CA PHE A 57 6.17 5.55 15.41
C PHE A 57 5.77 4.08 15.22
N GLY A 58 6.67 3.13 15.47
CA GLY A 58 6.40 1.70 15.24
C GLY A 58 5.23 1.17 16.08
N VAL A 59 5.13 1.62 17.33
CA VAL A 59 4.04 1.28 18.25
C VAL A 59 2.73 1.89 17.77
N LEU A 60 2.74 3.17 17.39
CA LEU A 60 1.57 3.88 16.88
C LEU A 60 1.07 3.27 15.57
N PHE A 61 1.96 2.97 14.64
CA PHE A 61 1.63 2.39 13.35
C PHE A 61 1.00 1.00 13.49
N PHE A 62 1.57 0.16 14.36
CA PHE A 62 0.99 -1.14 14.66
C PHE A 62 -0.37 -1.00 15.34
N GLY A 63 -0.48 -0.15 16.38
CA GLY A 63 -1.71 0.09 17.13
C GLY A 63 -2.86 0.61 16.28
N ILE A 64 -2.60 1.62 15.44
CA ILE A 64 -3.56 2.14 14.45
C ILE A 64 -3.91 1.05 13.43
N GLY A 65 -2.95 0.19 13.08
CA GLY A 65 -3.12 -0.94 12.17
C GLY A 65 -4.07 -2.03 12.69
N VAL A 66 -4.10 -2.31 14.00
CA VAL A 66 -4.88 -3.41 14.61
C VAL A 66 -6.33 -3.49 14.15
N PRO A 67 -7.18 -2.44 14.25
CA PRO A 67 -8.57 -2.51 13.81
C PRO A 67 -8.70 -2.89 12.33
N PHE A 68 -7.75 -2.46 11.50
CA PHE A 68 -7.76 -2.79 10.09
C PHE A 68 -7.23 -4.19 9.78
N LEU A 69 -6.31 -4.71 10.59
CA LEU A 69 -5.87 -6.10 10.50
C LEU A 69 -7.01 -7.06 10.84
N VAL A 70 -7.85 -6.72 11.83
CA VAL A 70 -9.08 -7.45 12.14
C VAL A 70 -10.04 -7.40 10.95
N LEU A 71 -10.26 -6.24 10.34
CA LEU A 71 -11.09 -6.12 9.14
C LEU A 71 -10.51 -6.91 7.95
N ALA A 72 -9.19 -6.91 7.77
CA ALA A 72 -8.51 -7.68 6.75
C ALA A 72 -8.77 -9.19 6.91
N TRP A 73 -8.67 -9.68 8.14
CA TRP A 73 -8.94 -11.08 8.48
C TRP A 73 -10.35 -11.49 8.09
N ILE A 74 -11.34 -10.68 8.46
CA ILE A 74 -12.76 -10.97 8.23
C ILE A 74 -13.12 -10.86 6.74
N LYS A 75 -12.56 -9.89 6.01
CA LYS A 75 -13.02 -9.55 4.66
C LYS A 75 -12.19 -10.14 3.52
N ARG A 76 -10.88 -10.33 3.73
CA ARG A 76 -9.94 -10.83 2.71
C ARG A 76 -9.41 -12.24 3.02
N GLY A 77 -9.69 -12.74 4.22
CA GLY A 77 -9.28 -14.06 4.67
C GLY A 77 -7.91 -14.10 5.35
N PRO A 78 -7.59 -15.23 6.00
CA PRO A 78 -6.44 -15.34 6.90
C PRO A 78 -5.09 -15.23 6.17
N ALA A 79 -4.97 -15.74 4.94
CA ALA A 79 -3.71 -15.70 4.20
C ALA A 79 -3.25 -14.25 3.89
N PHE A 80 -4.17 -13.39 3.46
CA PHE A 80 -3.89 -11.97 3.23
C PHE A 80 -3.58 -11.24 4.54
N ALA A 81 -4.37 -11.52 5.58
CA ALA A 81 -4.22 -10.87 6.86
C ALA A 81 -2.87 -11.20 7.51
N LEU A 82 -2.43 -12.46 7.51
CA LEU A 82 -1.12 -12.86 8.06
C LEU A 82 0.05 -12.20 7.32
N ARG A 83 0.00 -12.13 5.98
CA ARG A 83 1.01 -11.40 5.19
C ARG A 83 1.03 -9.92 5.53
N THR A 84 -0.14 -9.31 5.69
CA THR A 84 -0.31 -7.90 6.09
C THR A 84 0.21 -7.65 7.51
N VAL A 85 -0.06 -8.54 8.46
CA VAL A 85 0.51 -8.48 9.81
C VAL A 85 2.04 -8.49 9.74
N ALA A 86 2.63 -9.42 8.98
CA ALA A 86 4.08 -9.50 8.82
C ALA A 86 4.68 -8.22 8.21
N VAL A 87 4.00 -7.61 7.23
CA VAL A 87 4.40 -6.33 6.63
C VAL A 87 4.31 -5.19 7.64
N VAL A 88 3.19 -5.05 8.36
CA VAL A 88 3.00 -3.97 9.33
C VAL A 88 4.01 -4.09 10.47
N VAL A 89 4.23 -5.29 11.01
CA VAL A 89 5.24 -5.54 12.04
C VAL A 89 6.64 -5.26 11.51
N GLY A 90 6.94 -5.70 10.28
CA GLY A 90 8.23 -5.45 9.64
C GLY A 90 8.50 -3.95 9.43
N ILE A 91 7.50 -3.18 8.99
CA ILE A 91 7.63 -1.73 8.81
C ILE A 91 7.78 -1.03 10.16
N SER A 92 6.99 -1.43 11.18
CA SER A 92 7.12 -0.90 12.54
C SER A 92 8.52 -1.13 13.11
N ALA A 93 9.04 -2.35 13.01
CA ALA A 93 10.38 -2.70 13.48
C ALA A 93 11.47 -2.00 12.67
N GLY A 94 11.33 -1.98 11.34
CA GLY A 94 12.26 -1.31 10.43
C GLY A 94 12.36 0.18 10.70
N ALA A 95 11.22 0.87 10.86
CA ALA A 95 11.19 2.29 11.16
C ALA A 95 11.81 2.66 12.54
N GLN A 96 11.87 1.71 13.47
CA GLN A 96 12.53 1.90 14.78
C GLN A 96 14.02 1.56 14.74
N THR A 97 14.43 0.57 13.95
CA THR A 97 15.80 0.05 13.92
C THR A 97 16.68 0.69 12.86
N LEU A 98 16.17 0.97 11.65
CA LEU A 98 16.94 1.58 10.57
C LEU A 98 17.62 2.91 10.92
N PRO A 99 17.00 3.83 11.71
CA PRO A 99 17.68 5.06 12.12
C PRO A 99 18.99 4.83 12.90
N GLN A 100 19.20 3.63 13.47
CA GLN A 100 20.45 3.28 14.17
C GLN A 100 21.60 2.97 13.19
N TYR A 101 21.27 2.63 11.94
CA TYR A 101 22.24 2.26 10.90
C TYR A 101 22.32 3.29 9.77
N VAL A 102 21.26 4.08 9.59
CA VAL A 102 21.14 5.10 8.54
C VAL A 102 20.80 6.42 9.22
N ALA A 103 21.84 7.23 9.41
CA ALA A 103 21.74 8.59 9.94
C ALA A 103 22.22 9.60 8.90
N PHE A 104 21.67 10.81 8.96
CA PHE A 104 22.00 11.89 8.04
C PHE A 104 22.50 13.10 8.83
N ASP A 105 23.72 13.55 8.55
CA ASP A 105 24.24 14.81 9.10
C ASP A 105 23.54 16.02 8.50
N LEU A 106 23.22 15.94 7.21
CA LEU A 106 22.44 16.93 6.48
C LEU A 106 21.55 16.23 5.46
N LEU A 107 20.23 16.35 5.62
CA LEU A 107 19.27 15.96 4.60
C LEU A 107 18.27 17.09 4.37
N HIS A 108 18.31 17.67 3.17
CA HIS A 108 17.38 18.74 2.82
C HIS A 108 15.94 18.21 2.74
N PRO A 109 14.92 18.93 3.26
CA PRO A 109 13.52 18.47 3.27
C PRO A 109 12.98 18.08 1.89
N ALA A 110 13.39 18.79 0.83
CA ALA A 110 13.04 18.42 -0.55
C ALA A 110 13.58 17.03 -0.94
N ALA A 111 14.83 16.72 -0.59
CA ALA A 111 15.43 15.42 -0.87
C ALA A 111 14.77 14.32 -0.01
N ALA A 112 14.49 14.61 1.25
CA ALA A 112 13.76 13.72 2.13
C ALA A 112 12.36 13.38 1.59
N ALA A 113 11.63 14.38 1.08
CA ALA A 113 10.32 14.20 0.45
C ALA A 113 10.39 13.35 -0.82
N LEU A 114 11.34 13.65 -1.71
CA LEU A 114 11.53 12.91 -2.97
C LEU A 114 11.95 11.46 -2.71
N LEU A 115 13.02 11.24 -1.95
CA LEU A 115 13.54 9.91 -1.65
C LEU A 115 12.54 9.11 -0.81
N GLY A 116 11.95 9.74 0.21
CA GLY A 116 10.90 9.14 1.03
C GLY A 116 9.71 8.69 0.20
N GLY A 117 9.25 9.55 -0.73
CA GLY A 117 8.15 9.25 -1.62
C GLY A 117 8.45 8.13 -2.63
N LEU A 118 9.64 8.13 -3.24
CA LEU A 118 10.09 7.10 -4.17
C LEU A 118 10.20 5.73 -3.47
N CYS A 119 10.86 5.69 -2.31
CA CYS A 119 11.02 4.47 -1.51
C CYS A 119 9.66 3.93 -1.04
N ASN A 120 8.78 4.79 -0.52
CA ASN A 120 7.44 4.37 -0.11
C ASN A 120 6.61 3.87 -1.30
N GLY A 121 6.64 4.57 -2.43
CA GLY A 121 5.91 4.16 -3.64
C GLY A 121 6.38 2.80 -4.15
N ALA A 122 7.69 2.60 -4.30
CA ALA A 122 8.27 1.32 -4.71
C ALA A 122 7.95 0.19 -3.72
N GLY A 123 8.06 0.47 -2.42
CA GLY A 123 7.80 -0.50 -1.37
C GLY A 123 6.33 -0.93 -1.34
N LEU A 124 5.40 0.02 -1.44
CA LEU A 124 3.96 -0.24 -1.50
C LEU A 124 3.58 -1.09 -2.71
N ILE A 125 4.13 -0.79 -3.89
CA ILE A 125 3.89 -1.60 -5.09
C ILE A 125 4.34 -3.04 -4.87
N ALA A 126 5.52 -3.26 -4.28
CA ALA A 126 6.01 -4.60 -3.99
C ALA A 126 5.06 -5.33 -3.03
N ILE A 127 4.66 -4.69 -1.93
CA ILE A 127 3.71 -5.24 -0.94
C ILE A 127 2.38 -5.63 -1.61
N PHE A 128 1.81 -4.73 -2.41
CA PHE A 128 0.53 -4.96 -3.08
C PHE A 128 0.61 -6.08 -4.12
N ARG A 129 1.72 -6.18 -4.87
CA ARG A 129 1.96 -7.29 -5.83
C ARG A 129 1.98 -8.66 -5.18
N HIS A 130 2.37 -8.74 -3.91
CA HIS A 130 2.42 -9.98 -3.13
C HIS A 130 1.21 -10.19 -2.23
N ASN A 131 0.10 -9.51 -2.53
CA ASN A 131 -1.19 -9.66 -1.86
C ASN A 131 -1.07 -9.44 -0.34
N ALA A 132 -0.45 -8.32 0.02
CA ALA A 132 -0.38 -7.80 1.38
C ALA A 132 -0.71 -6.30 1.34
N SER A 133 -0.82 -5.68 2.51
CA SER A 133 -0.96 -4.22 2.62
C SER A 133 0.00 -3.66 3.66
N ALA A 134 0.44 -2.42 3.47
CA ALA A 134 1.16 -1.64 4.47
C ALA A 134 0.22 -0.84 5.38
N GLY A 135 -1.08 -1.11 5.32
CA GLY A 135 -2.07 -0.37 6.08
C GLY A 135 -3.49 -0.81 5.82
N GLY A 136 -4.39 -0.29 6.64
CA GLY A 136 -5.79 -0.67 6.59
C GLY A 136 -6.68 0.08 5.62
N MET A 137 -6.28 1.31 5.28
CA MET A 137 -7.18 2.27 4.64
C MET A 137 -7.63 1.81 3.26
N THR A 138 -6.77 1.11 2.52
CA THR A 138 -7.12 0.50 1.23
C THR A 138 -8.27 -0.50 1.37
N ILE A 139 -8.24 -1.34 2.41
CA ILE A 139 -9.29 -2.35 2.66
C ILE A 139 -10.60 -1.65 3.01
N VAL A 140 -10.54 -0.62 3.85
CA VAL A 140 -11.72 0.16 4.23
C VAL A 140 -12.33 0.86 3.03
N GLY A 141 -11.53 1.48 2.17
CA GLY A 141 -12.00 2.11 0.94
C GLY A 141 -12.73 1.14 0.03
N ILE A 142 -12.18 -0.07 -0.17
CA ILE A 142 -12.82 -1.13 -0.97
C ILE A 142 -14.15 -1.57 -0.35
N ILE A 143 -14.22 -1.72 0.98
CA ILE A 143 -15.46 -2.09 1.68
C ILE A 143 -16.53 -1.00 1.50
N ILE A 144 -16.15 0.27 1.62
CA ILE A 144 -17.04 1.41 1.44
C ILE A 144 -17.57 1.45 0.01
N GLU A 145 -16.69 1.29 -0.98
CA GLU A 145 -17.08 1.24 -2.39
C GLU A 145 -18.07 0.12 -2.67
N GLN A 146 -17.80 -1.08 -2.16
CA GLN A 146 -18.70 -2.24 -2.33
C GLN A 146 -20.06 -2.06 -1.66
N ARG A 147 -20.14 -1.32 -0.55
CA ARG A 147 -21.39 -1.13 0.21
C ARG A 147 -22.21 0.08 -0.23
N THR A 148 -21.55 1.13 -0.71
CA THR A 148 -22.19 2.45 -0.96
C THR A 148 -22.07 2.91 -2.40
N GLY A 149 -21.22 2.29 -3.21
CA GLY A 149 -20.85 2.78 -4.55
C GLY A 149 -19.91 3.98 -4.54
N PHE A 150 -19.52 4.50 -3.35
CA PHE A 150 -18.57 5.60 -3.24
C PHE A 150 -17.15 5.11 -3.53
N LYS A 151 -16.53 5.62 -4.60
CA LYS A 151 -15.25 5.08 -5.11
C LYS A 151 -14.16 5.09 -4.04
N ALA A 152 -13.43 3.99 -3.90
CA ALA A 152 -12.38 3.85 -2.87
C ALA A 152 -11.30 4.94 -2.96
N GLY A 153 -10.97 5.39 -4.18
CA GLY A 153 -10.00 6.47 -4.38
C GLY A 153 -10.42 7.81 -3.77
N TRP A 154 -11.71 8.17 -3.85
CA TRP A 154 -12.22 9.39 -3.20
C TRP A 154 -12.18 9.28 -1.68
N PHE A 155 -12.49 8.10 -1.14
CA PHE A 155 -12.38 7.84 0.29
C PHE A 155 -10.93 7.99 0.78
N GLN A 156 -9.96 7.44 0.03
CA GLN A 156 -8.54 7.58 0.35
C GLN A 156 -8.10 9.05 0.30
N LEU A 157 -8.54 9.81 -0.70
CA LEU A 157 -8.24 11.23 -0.81
C LEU A 157 -8.79 12.03 0.39
N LEU A 158 -10.01 11.72 0.85
CA LEU A 158 -10.60 12.36 2.03
C LEU A 158 -9.82 12.05 3.30
N VAL A 159 -9.37 10.81 3.46
CA VAL A 159 -8.52 10.39 4.57
C VAL A 159 -7.20 11.15 4.54
N ASP A 160 -6.53 11.21 3.39
CA ASP A 160 -5.29 11.95 3.25
C ASP A 160 -5.49 13.44 3.53
N ALA A 161 -6.55 14.04 3.00
CA ALA A 161 -6.90 15.42 3.28
C ALA A 161 -7.11 15.67 4.79
N ALA A 162 -7.77 14.75 5.50
CA ALA A 162 -7.93 14.85 6.95
C ALA A 162 -6.59 14.74 7.70
N VAL A 163 -5.70 13.84 7.27
CA VAL A 163 -4.34 13.72 7.84
C VAL A 163 -3.54 15.00 7.60
N PHE A 164 -3.56 15.56 6.39
CA PHE A 164 -2.86 16.80 6.07
C PHE A 164 -3.46 18.03 6.76
N ALA A 165 -4.77 18.07 6.95
CA ALA A 165 -5.44 19.11 7.73
C ALA A 165 -5.00 19.06 9.21
N ALA A 166 -4.93 17.86 9.80
CA ALA A 166 -4.38 17.69 11.14
C ALA A 166 -2.88 18.02 11.20
N ALA A 167 -2.11 17.65 10.17
CA ALA A 167 -0.69 17.96 10.08
C ALA A 167 -0.41 19.46 10.01
N ALA A 168 -1.30 20.25 9.40
CA ALA A 168 -1.17 21.71 9.35
C ALA A 168 -1.21 22.39 10.74
N LEU A 169 -1.73 21.70 11.76
CA LEU A 169 -1.74 22.20 13.15
C LEU A 169 -0.43 21.90 13.90
N VAL A 170 0.41 21.00 13.37
CA VAL A 170 1.61 20.49 14.05
C VAL A 170 2.89 20.87 13.29
N LEU A 171 2.85 20.84 11.96
CA LEU A 171 3.99 21.08 11.09
C LEU A 171 4.11 22.55 10.68
N THR A 172 5.34 22.98 10.42
CA THR A 172 5.57 24.28 9.76
C THR A 172 5.04 24.28 8.32
N PRO A 173 4.71 25.44 7.74
CA PRO A 173 4.25 25.52 6.35
C PRO A 173 5.21 24.86 5.34
N ALA A 174 6.53 25.01 5.57
CA ALA A 174 7.54 24.37 4.72
C ALA A 174 7.48 22.83 4.82
N GLN A 175 7.43 22.27 6.03
CA GLN A 175 7.29 20.83 6.22
C GLN A 175 5.98 20.30 5.62
N LEU A 176 4.88 21.05 5.71
CA LEU A 176 3.61 20.66 5.14
C LEU A 176 3.68 20.56 3.60
N ILE A 177 4.30 21.56 2.94
CA ILE A 177 4.50 21.56 1.48
C ILE A 177 5.37 20.37 1.06
N TYR A 178 6.50 20.13 1.74
CA TYR A 178 7.37 19.00 1.42
C TYR A 178 6.71 17.64 1.72
N SER A 179 5.91 17.54 2.77
CA SER A 179 5.11 16.35 3.06
C SER A 179 4.11 16.06 1.94
N PHE A 180 3.44 17.10 1.43
CA PHE A 180 2.52 16.99 0.31
C PHE A 180 3.25 16.54 -0.96
N MET A 181 4.43 17.09 -1.23
CA MET A 181 5.29 16.64 -2.34
C MET A 181 5.68 15.15 -2.20
N GLY A 182 6.10 14.71 -1.02
CA GLY A 182 6.47 13.30 -0.79
C GLY A 182 5.28 12.34 -0.96
N ALA A 183 4.10 12.73 -0.46
CA ALA A 183 2.86 11.98 -0.68
C ALA A 183 2.46 11.95 -2.16
N LEU A 184 2.59 13.08 -2.87
CA LEU A 184 2.34 13.16 -4.31
C LEU A 184 3.25 12.23 -5.10
N VAL A 185 4.55 12.23 -4.80
CA VAL A 185 5.53 11.32 -5.43
C VAL A 185 5.16 9.87 -5.18
N THR A 186 4.84 9.51 -3.93
CA THR A 186 4.38 8.16 -3.57
C THR A 186 3.18 7.75 -4.42
N ASN A 187 2.17 8.62 -4.51
CA ASN A 187 0.94 8.36 -5.24
C ASN A 187 1.17 8.26 -6.75
N LEU A 188 1.99 9.12 -7.34
CA LEU A 188 2.33 9.06 -8.78
C LEU A 188 3.03 7.75 -9.13
N ILE A 189 3.97 7.31 -8.29
CA ILE A 189 4.66 6.03 -8.48
C ILE A 189 3.66 4.88 -8.47
N ILE A 190 2.74 4.85 -7.49
CA ILE A 190 1.70 3.81 -7.40
C ILE A 190 0.79 3.87 -8.62
N VAL A 191 0.21 5.02 -8.95
CA VAL A 191 -0.77 5.17 -10.04
C VAL A 191 -0.20 4.76 -11.40
N TRP A 192 1.06 5.09 -11.70
CA TRP A 192 1.66 4.76 -12.99
C TRP A 192 2.17 3.32 -13.10
N ASN A 193 2.51 2.67 -11.98
CA ASN A 193 3.15 1.36 -12.00
C ASN A 193 2.28 0.23 -11.42
N PHE A 194 1.13 0.58 -10.85
CA PHE A 194 0.24 -0.36 -10.18
C PHE A 194 -1.23 -0.01 -10.42
N ASP A 195 -1.98 -1.00 -10.88
CA ASP A 195 -3.42 -0.88 -11.04
C ASP A 195 -4.11 -1.29 -9.74
N VAL A 196 -4.87 -0.36 -9.15
CA VAL A 196 -5.60 -0.57 -7.89
C VAL A 196 -6.57 -1.76 -7.99
N ALA A 197 -7.09 -2.09 -9.17
CA ALA A 197 -7.91 -3.29 -9.37
C ALA A 197 -7.16 -4.59 -9.00
N GLN A 198 -5.83 -4.61 -9.08
CA GLN A 198 -4.99 -5.75 -8.68
C GLN A 198 -4.96 -5.95 -7.16
N SER A 199 -5.18 -4.90 -6.36
CA SER A 199 -5.37 -5.02 -4.91
C SER A 199 -6.67 -5.75 -4.56
N GLY A 200 -7.66 -5.75 -5.46
CA GLY A 200 -8.95 -6.41 -5.35
C GLY A 200 -8.91 -7.93 -5.57
N THR A 201 -8.04 -8.44 -6.43
CA THR A 201 -8.07 -9.83 -6.92
C THR A 201 -7.07 -10.75 -6.23
N GLY A 202 -6.16 -10.19 -5.43
CA GLY A 202 -5.22 -10.94 -4.60
C GLY A 202 -4.17 -11.76 -5.34
N ARG A 203 -3.95 -11.51 -6.64
CA ARG A 203 -2.92 -12.17 -7.45
C ARG A 203 -2.41 -11.24 -8.56
N PRO A 204 -1.08 -11.13 -8.77
CA PRO A 204 -0.54 -10.41 -9.91
C PRO A 204 -0.86 -11.15 -11.22
N GLY A 205 -1.35 -10.42 -12.25
CA GLY A 205 -1.48 -10.94 -13.62
C GLY A 205 -2.81 -10.72 -14.38
N TYR A 206 -3.86 -10.12 -13.79
CA TYR A 206 -5.17 -9.98 -14.45
C TYR A 206 -5.70 -8.52 -14.49
N GLY A 207 -4.79 -7.55 -14.69
CA GLY A 207 -5.09 -6.11 -14.76
C GLY A 207 -4.89 -5.50 -16.15
N ARG A 208 -5.29 -6.21 -17.19
CA ARG A 208 -5.70 -5.74 -18.51
C ARG A 208 -6.36 -6.94 -19.12
N GLY A 209 -7.56 -6.78 -19.67
CA GLY A 209 -8.19 -7.85 -20.42
C GLY A 209 -7.15 -8.47 -21.33
N ALA A 210 -6.85 -9.76 -21.14
CA ALA A 210 -6.67 -10.58 -22.31
C ALA A 210 -7.89 -10.23 -23.16
N ALA A 211 -7.70 -9.47 -24.23
CA ALA A 211 -8.71 -9.34 -25.24
C ALA A 211 -9.11 -10.79 -25.52
N MET A 212 -10.28 -11.21 -25.02
CA MET A 212 -10.83 -12.47 -25.45
C MET A 212 -10.83 -12.36 -26.96
N PRO A 213 -10.22 -13.29 -27.70
CA PRO A 213 -10.48 -13.39 -29.12
C PRO A 213 -11.99 -13.34 -29.24
N LYS A 214 -12.53 -12.36 -29.98
CA LYS A 214 -13.97 -12.34 -30.28
C LYS A 214 -14.31 -13.75 -30.73
N ALA A 215 -15.15 -14.45 -29.98
CA ALA A 215 -15.66 -15.74 -30.40
C ALA A 215 -16.30 -15.52 -31.77
N THR A 216 -15.63 -15.95 -32.82
CA THR A 216 -16.25 -16.07 -34.13
C THR A 216 -17.35 -17.10 -33.95
N SER A 217 -18.59 -16.62 -33.96
CA SER A 217 -19.81 -17.42 -33.86
C SER A 217 -19.75 -18.57 -34.87
N PRO A 218 -20.14 -19.80 -34.47
CA PRO A 218 -20.22 -20.92 -35.38
C PRO A 218 -21.54 -20.83 -36.16
N ASP A 219 -21.50 -20.56 -37.46
CA ASP A 219 -22.57 -21.03 -38.34
C ASP A 219 -22.17 -21.14 -39.82
N ALA A 220 -22.83 -22.08 -40.48
CA ALA A 220 -22.98 -22.29 -41.92
C ALA A 220 -21.87 -23.05 -42.67
N ARG A 221 -22.00 -24.39 -42.70
CA ARG A 221 -22.40 -25.13 -43.93
C ARG A 221 -22.33 -26.65 -43.70
N THR A 222 -23.36 -27.20 -43.08
CA THR A 222 -23.82 -28.55 -43.39
C THR A 222 -24.53 -28.50 -44.74
N GLY A 223 -23.88 -29.02 -45.79
CA GLY A 223 -24.42 -29.04 -47.14
C GLY A 223 -23.82 -30.18 -47.95
N ARG A 224 -24.11 -31.43 -47.57
CA ARG A 224 -23.94 -32.60 -48.44
C ARG A 224 -25.14 -33.53 -48.30
N PRO A 225 -26.02 -33.62 -49.31
CA PRO A 225 -26.84 -34.81 -49.52
C PRO A 225 -26.02 -35.87 -50.24
N ARG A 226 -26.20 -37.11 -49.79
CA ARG A 226 -25.70 -38.34 -50.43
C ARG A 226 -26.47 -38.56 -51.75
N GLY A 227 -25.74 -38.99 -52.77
CA GLY A 227 -26.23 -39.43 -54.08
C GLY A 227 -25.05 -39.86 -54.91
#